data_AF-A0A2D6E476-F1
#
_entry.id   AF-A0A2D6E476-F1
#
_cell.length_a   1.000
_cell.length_b   1.000
_cell.length_c   1.000
_cell.angle_alpha   90.00
_cell.angle_beta   90.00
_cell.angle_gamma   90.00
#
_symmetry.space_group_name_H-M   'P 1'
#
loop_
_entity.id
_entity.type
_entity.pdbx_description
1 polymer ?
#
loop_
_entity_poly.entity_id
_entity_poly.type
_entity_poly.pdbx_seq_one_letter_code
_entity_poly.pdbx_strand_id
1 'polypeptide(L)'
;MYELGYFKMPDPVGLKDDNEWLEIPRISRTIPFGYRIHKTDDKLLVPNIEELEALELAKEYLTEYSYREVARWLSDRTGQEISHVGLRKRIQTEKQRKGKAATYKIWLKKYESALHKLEEIESKRTGATKAKNKGRKSQAQTGSKD
;
A
#
# COMPACT_ATOMS: atom_id res chain seq x y z
N MET A 1 -1.17 1.71 17.41
CA MET A 1 -2.43 1.47 16.66
C MET A 1 -2.95 2.85 16.30
N TYR A 2 -2.85 3.27 15.05
CA TYR A 2 -3.34 4.58 14.61
C TYR A 2 -4.62 4.35 13.81
N GLU A 3 -5.74 4.72 14.41
CA GLU A 3 -7.08 4.61 13.82
C GLU A 3 -7.43 5.90 13.08
N LEU A 4 -7.22 5.90 11.77
CA LEU A 4 -7.98 6.76 10.85
C LEU A 4 -9.18 5.93 10.37
N GLY A 5 -10.39 6.47 10.55
CA GLY A 5 -11.67 5.76 10.38
C GLY A 5 -11.71 4.79 9.20
N TYR A 6 -12.06 3.54 9.50
CA TYR A 6 -12.48 2.46 8.60
C TYR A 6 -11.54 2.05 7.44
N PHE A 7 -10.35 2.61 7.29
CA PHE A 7 -9.42 2.23 6.23
C PHE A 7 -8.26 1.37 6.79
N LYS A 8 -8.39 0.05 6.72
CA LYS A 8 -7.29 -0.87 7.04
C LYS A 8 -6.36 -0.99 5.83
N MET A 9 -5.29 -0.20 5.80
CA MET A 9 -4.25 -0.30 4.77
C MET A 9 -3.71 -1.75 4.71
N PRO A 10 -3.56 -2.36 3.52
CA PRO A 10 -3.06 -3.72 3.43
C PRO A 10 -1.61 -3.73 3.90
N ASP A 11 -1.27 -4.68 4.76
CA ASP A 11 0.09 -4.77 5.28
C ASP A 11 1.05 -5.16 4.15
N PRO A 12 2.14 -4.40 3.92
CA PRO A 12 3.01 -4.40 2.74
C PRO A 12 3.79 -5.70 2.44
N VAL A 13 3.63 -6.76 3.23
CA VAL A 13 4.37 -8.02 3.08
C VAL A 13 4.19 -8.67 1.70
N GLY A 14 5.30 -9.04 1.06
CA GLY A 14 5.32 -9.74 -0.22
C GLY A 14 5.13 -8.81 -1.43
N LEU A 15 5.46 -7.53 -1.29
CA LEU A 15 5.53 -6.60 -2.42
C LEU A 15 6.74 -6.93 -3.29
N LYS A 16 6.48 -7.35 -4.52
CA LYS A 16 7.45 -7.48 -5.60
C LYS A 16 7.06 -6.52 -6.70
N ASP A 17 7.96 -5.61 -7.08
CA ASP A 17 7.78 -4.64 -8.18
C ASP A 17 8.92 -4.85 -9.18
N ASP A 18 8.61 -5.06 -10.46
CA ASP A 18 9.61 -5.33 -11.52
C ASP A 18 10.73 -6.33 -11.16
N ASN A 19 10.36 -7.40 -10.44
CA ASN A 19 11.23 -8.45 -9.89
C ASN A 19 12.06 -8.11 -8.64
N GLU A 20 11.94 -6.90 -8.10
CA GLU A 20 12.62 -6.51 -6.86
C GLU A 20 11.68 -6.62 -5.65
N TRP A 21 12.22 -7.15 -4.55
CA TRP A 21 11.53 -7.17 -3.28
C TRP A 21 11.65 -5.80 -2.62
N LEU A 22 10.51 -5.22 -2.25
CA LEU A 22 10.48 -3.88 -1.67
C LEU A 22 10.58 -3.90 -0.15
N GLU A 23 11.14 -2.83 0.41
CA GLU A 23 11.08 -2.53 1.84
C GLU A 23 9.65 -2.22 2.27
N ILE A 24 9.35 -2.52 3.53
CA ILE A 24 8.00 -2.46 4.03
C ILE A 24 7.94 -1.83 5.42
N PRO A 25 6.96 -0.97 5.73
CA PRO A 25 6.77 -0.49 7.09
C PRO A 25 6.36 -1.63 8.04
N ARG A 26 6.90 -1.60 9.25
CA ARG A 26 6.60 -2.55 10.32
C ARG A 26 5.29 -2.17 11.01
N ILE A 27 4.24 -2.93 10.70
CA ILE A 27 2.89 -2.68 11.25
C ILE A 27 2.62 -3.52 12.50
N SER A 28 3.28 -4.68 12.64
CA SER A 28 3.06 -5.63 13.74
C SER A 28 4.35 -5.95 14.50
N ARG A 29 4.18 -6.47 15.71
CA ARG A 29 5.29 -7.02 16.52
C ARG A 29 5.92 -8.24 15.85
N THR A 30 5.11 -9.06 15.18
CA THR A 30 5.56 -10.25 14.46
C THR A 30 6.17 -9.86 13.13
N ILE A 31 7.42 -10.25 12.91
CA ILE A 31 8.13 -10.06 11.65
C ILE A 31 7.70 -11.17 10.68
N PRO A 32 7.26 -10.83 9.45
CA PRO A 32 6.93 -11.81 8.43
C PRO A 32 8.20 -12.51 7.94
N PHE A 33 8.09 -13.81 7.63
CA PHE A 33 9.19 -14.58 7.01
C PHE A 33 9.65 -13.92 5.70
N GLY A 34 10.97 -13.88 5.49
CA GLY A 34 11.59 -13.17 4.37
C GLY A 34 11.88 -11.69 4.62
N TYR A 35 11.71 -11.20 5.86
CA TYR A 35 11.99 -9.81 6.21
C TYR A 35 12.73 -9.71 7.54
N ARG A 36 13.52 -8.65 7.68
CA ARG A 36 14.26 -8.31 8.90
C ARG A 36 14.07 -6.85 9.27
N ILE A 37 14.25 -6.50 10.53
CA ILE A 37 14.21 -5.09 10.96
C ILE A 37 15.40 -4.34 10.34
N HIS A 38 15.15 -3.12 9.86
CA HIS A 38 16.20 -2.24 9.37
C HIS A 38 17.14 -1.86 10.52
N LYS A 39 18.46 -1.77 10.24
CA LYS A 39 19.49 -1.61 11.29
C LYS A 39 19.33 -0.31 12.10
N THR A 40 18.80 0.73 11.45
CA THR A 40 18.72 2.09 12.01
C THR A 40 17.29 2.52 12.31
N ASP A 41 16.28 1.88 11.70
CA ASP A 41 14.88 2.25 11.84
C ASP A 41 14.05 1.02 12.19
N ASP A 42 13.58 0.95 13.43
CA ASP A 42 12.83 -0.20 13.93
C ASP A 42 11.40 -0.28 13.39
N LYS A 43 10.96 0.76 12.66
CA LYS A 43 9.67 0.85 11.96
C LYS A 43 9.76 0.42 10.51
N LEU A 44 10.94 0.06 10.02
CA LEU A 44 11.16 -0.38 8.64
C LEU A 44 11.65 -1.83 8.62
N LEU A 45 11.13 -2.61 7.67
CA LEU A 45 11.59 -3.97 7.42
C LEU A 45 12.22 -4.05 6.03
N VAL A 46 13.40 -4.65 5.99
CA VAL A 46 14.19 -4.89 4.78
C VAL A 46 13.96 -6.33 4.33
N PRO A 47 13.76 -6.59 3.03
CA PRO A 47 13.63 -7.94 2.52
C PRO A 47 14.93 -8.75 2.70
N ASN A 48 14.79 -10.03 2.97
CA ASN A 48 15.83 -11.02 2.75
C ASN A 48 15.52 -11.77 1.45
N ILE A 49 16.31 -11.48 0.40
CA ILE A 49 16.03 -11.94 -0.97
C ILE A 49 16.06 -13.47 -1.04
N GLU A 50 17.07 -14.11 -0.47
CA GLU A 50 17.23 -15.57 -0.51
C GLU A 50 16.05 -16.29 0.15
N GLU A 51 15.60 -15.79 1.31
CA GLU A 51 14.42 -16.32 2.00
C GLU A 51 13.13 -16.12 1.20
N LEU A 52 12.96 -14.96 0.56
CA LEU A 52 11.76 -14.63 -0.21
C LEU A 52 11.69 -15.42 -1.52
N GLU A 53 12.82 -15.66 -2.18
CA GLU A 53 12.89 -16.54 -3.35
C GLU A 53 12.62 -17.99 -2.98
N ALA A 54 13.21 -18.49 -1.89
CA ALA A 54 12.90 -19.81 -1.37
C ALA A 54 11.41 -19.93 -0.98
N LEU A 55 10.79 -18.86 -0.48
CA LEU A 55 9.36 -18.82 -0.20
C LEU A 55 8.49 -18.89 -1.46
N GLU A 56 8.92 -18.32 -2.59
CA GLU A 56 8.19 -18.50 -3.87
C GLU A 56 8.26 -19.96 -4.34
N LEU A 57 9.45 -20.57 -4.30
CA LEU A 57 9.61 -21.99 -4.62
C LEU A 57 8.81 -22.90 -3.66
N ALA A 58 8.75 -22.54 -2.37
CA ALA A 58 7.90 -23.21 -1.39
C ALA A 58 6.41 -23.21 -1.80
N LYS A 59 5.92 -22.13 -2.43
CA LYS A 59 4.52 -22.06 -2.89
C LYS A 59 4.25 -23.04 -4.02
N GLU A 60 5.22 -23.27 -4.89
CA GLU A 60 5.13 -24.28 -5.94
C GLU A 60 5.10 -25.68 -5.33
N TYR A 61 5.96 -25.97 -4.35
CA TYR A 61 5.98 -27.28 -3.69
C TYR A 61 4.72 -27.61 -2.89
N LEU A 62 3.94 -26.61 -2.47
CA LEU A 62 2.66 -26.86 -1.78
C LEU A 62 1.57 -27.49 -2.67
N THR A 63 1.79 -27.62 -3.98
CA THR A 63 0.88 -28.38 -4.86
C THR A 63 1.07 -29.89 -4.70
N GLU A 64 2.28 -30.33 -4.39
CA GLU A 64 2.68 -31.75 -4.34
C GLU A 64 2.95 -32.24 -2.91
N TYR A 65 3.43 -31.36 -2.03
CA TYR A 65 3.87 -31.69 -0.68
C TYR A 65 3.02 -31.02 0.39
N SER A 66 3.00 -31.63 1.58
CA SER A 66 2.27 -31.07 2.72
C SER A 66 2.95 -29.83 3.28
N TYR A 67 2.18 -28.96 3.94
CA TYR A 67 2.72 -27.79 4.64
C TYR A 67 3.82 -28.11 5.66
N ARG A 68 3.85 -29.32 6.22
CA ARG A 68 4.89 -29.74 7.17
C ARG A 68 6.20 -30.04 6.46
N GLU A 69 6.14 -30.76 5.35
CA GLU A 69 7.31 -31.08 4.53
C GLU A 69 7.91 -29.81 3.92
N VAL A 70 7.06 -28.96 3.33
CA VAL A 70 7.51 -27.70 2.74
C VAL A 70 8.09 -26.76 3.79
N ALA A 71 7.49 -26.67 4.99
CA ALA A 71 8.03 -25.84 6.06
C ALA A 71 9.40 -26.35 6.55
N ARG A 72 9.58 -27.67 6.62
CA ARG A 72 10.88 -28.27 6.94
C ARG A 72 11.91 -27.95 5.87
N TRP A 73 11.59 -28.21 4.61
CA TRP A 73 12.45 -27.88 3.47
C TRP A 73 12.84 -26.40 3.44
N LEU A 74 11.88 -25.50 3.68
CA LEU A 74 12.13 -24.07 3.67
C LEU A 74 13.06 -23.65 4.84
N SER A 75 12.87 -24.26 6.01
CA SER A 75 13.74 -24.02 7.17
C SER A 75 15.16 -24.55 6.91
N ASP A 76 15.29 -25.74 6.34
CA ASP A 76 16.58 -26.36 6.01
C ASP A 76 17.32 -25.56 4.93
N ARG A 77 16.59 -25.00 3.94
CA ARG A 77 17.16 -24.23 2.83
C ARG A 77 17.63 -22.84 3.24
N THR A 78 16.90 -22.18 4.13
CA THR A 78 17.14 -20.76 4.48
C THR A 78 17.84 -20.59 5.82
N GLY A 79 17.91 -21.65 6.64
CA GLY A 79 18.39 -21.58 8.03
C GLY A 79 17.42 -20.88 8.99
N GLN A 80 16.31 -20.33 8.50
CA GLN A 80 15.29 -19.69 9.32
C GLN A 80 14.11 -20.64 9.54
N GLU A 81 13.87 -21.01 10.80
CA GLU A 81 12.75 -21.89 11.13
C GLU A 81 11.40 -21.23 10.86
N ILE A 82 10.51 -21.96 10.19
CA ILE A 82 9.11 -21.60 10.04
C ILE A 82 8.22 -22.80 10.36
N SER A 83 7.23 -22.59 11.24
CA SER A 83 6.24 -23.63 11.51
C SER A 83 5.30 -23.82 10.32
N HIS A 84 4.79 -25.03 10.11
CA HIS A 84 3.78 -25.32 9.08
C HIS A 84 2.54 -24.41 9.18
N VAL A 85 2.11 -24.06 10.41
CA VAL A 85 1.02 -23.10 10.65
C VAL A 85 1.45 -21.68 10.26
N GLY A 86 2.69 -21.30 10.58
CA GLY A 86 3.29 -20.02 10.18
C GLY A 86 3.36 -19.87 8.66
N LEU A 87 3.81 -20.90 7.95
CA LEU A 87 3.86 -20.94 6.49
C LEU A 87 2.45 -20.77 5.89
N ARG A 88 1.47 -21.53 6.38
CA ARG A 88 0.07 -21.39 5.95
C ARG A 88 -0.45 -19.97 6.17
N LYS A 89 -0.21 -19.39 7.33
CA LYS A 89 -0.60 -18.00 7.63
C LYS A 89 0.09 -17.01 6.70
N ARG A 90 1.40 -17.17 6.44
CA ARG A 90 2.19 -16.29 5.57
C ARG A 90 1.61 -16.25 4.15
N ILE A 91 1.25 -17.40 3.60
CA ILE A 91 0.68 -17.52 2.25
C ILE A 91 -0.76 -17.00 2.20
N GLN A 92 -1.60 -17.38 3.15
CA GLN A 92 -2.99 -16.92 3.22
C GLN A 92 -3.06 -15.39 3.34
N THR A 93 -2.18 -14.82 4.17
CA THR A 93 -2.05 -13.38 4.38
C THR A 93 -1.71 -12.65 3.09
N GLU A 94 -0.75 -13.15 2.31
CA GLU A 94 -0.37 -12.57 1.02
C GLU A 94 -1.51 -12.65 -0.01
N LYS A 95 -2.16 -13.83 -0.12
CA LYS A 95 -3.30 -14.03 -1.05
C LYS A 95 -4.46 -13.09 -0.76
N GLN A 96 -4.83 -12.92 0.51
CA GLN A 96 -5.89 -11.99 0.93
C GLN A 96 -5.53 -10.53 0.61
N ARG A 97 -4.24 -10.18 0.58
CA ARG A 97 -3.76 -8.81 0.37
C ARG A 97 -3.65 -8.43 -1.11
N LYS A 98 -3.19 -9.34 -1.98
CA LYS A 98 -3.17 -9.09 -3.44
C LYS A 98 -4.57 -8.67 -3.95
N GLY A 99 -5.63 -9.31 -3.46
CA GLY A 99 -7.01 -8.90 -3.78
C GLY A 99 -7.41 -7.53 -3.23
N LYS A 100 -7.03 -7.20 -1.99
CA LYS A 100 -7.35 -5.91 -1.35
C LYS A 100 -6.57 -4.74 -1.94
N ALA A 101 -5.27 -4.90 -2.19
CA ALA A 101 -4.42 -3.85 -2.75
C ALA A 101 -4.84 -3.47 -4.17
N ALA A 102 -5.17 -4.45 -5.02
CA ALA A 102 -5.74 -4.19 -6.34
C ALA A 102 -7.06 -3.39 -6.24
N THR A 103 -7.92 -3.78 -5.31
CA THR A 103 -9.16 -3.03 -5.02
C THR A 103 -8.84 -1.61 -4.55
N TYR A 104 -7.94 -1.40 -3.57
CA TYR A 104 -7.63 -0.07 -3.07
C TYR A 104 -6.99 0.86 -4.11
N LYS A 105 -6.10 0.37 -4.99
CA LYS A 105 -5.56 1.16 -6.11
C LYS A 105 -6.67 1.69 -7.04
N ILE A 106 -7.65 0.85 -7.35
CA ILE A 106 -8.82 1.24 -8.15
C ILE A 106 -9.62 2.34 -7.44
N TRP A 107 -9.81 2.21 -6.12
CA TRP A 107 -10.56 3.20 -5.35
C TRP A 107 -9.78 4.51 -5.19
N LEU A 108 -8.47 4.47 -4.95
CA LEU A 108 -7.60 5.65 -4.85
C LEU A 108 -7.65 6.46 -6.15
N LYS A 109 -7.49 5.80 -7.31
CA LYS A 109 -7.61 6.43 -8.62
C LYS A 109 -8.98 7.09 -8.83
N LYS A 110 -10.06 6.44 -8.38
CA LYS A 110 -11.41 7.02 -8.41
C LYS A 110 -11.51 8.25 -7.50
N TYR A 111 -10.98 8.20 -6.28
CA TYR A 111 -10.97 9.33 -5.35
C TYR A 111 -10.14 10.51 -5.88
N GLU A 112 -8.94 10.29 -6.41
CA GLU A 112 -8.11 11.32 -7.06
C GLU A 112 -8.87 11.99 -8.19
N SER A 113 -9.53 11.21 -9.04
CA SER A 113 -10.36 11.77 -10.12
C SER A 113 -11.56 12.57 -9.61
N ALA A 114 -12.14 12.20 -8.47
CA ALA A 114 -13.25 12.92 -7.85
C ALA A 114 -12.78 14.24 -7.20
N LEU A 115 -11.62 14.22 -6.54
CA LEU A 115 -10.96 15.41 -6.00
C LEU A 115 -10.62 16.40 -7.11
N HIS A 116 -10.00 15.95 -8.20
CA HIS A 116 -9.70 16.79 -9.35
C HIS A 116 -10.97 17.44 -9.93
N LYS A 117 -12.06 16.69 -10.06
CA LYS A 117 -13.36 17.24 -10.50
C LYS A 117 -13.92 18.26 -9.51
N LEU A 118 -13.75 18.05 -8.21
CA LEU A 118 -14.18 19.01 -7.20
C LEU A 118 -13.39 20.32 -7.32
N GLU A 119 -12.07 20.24 -7.45
CA GLU A 119 -11.19 21.39 -7.68
C GLU A 119 -11.54 22.13 -8.98
N GLU A 120 -11.87 21.41 -10.06
CA GLU A 120 -12.39 22.02 -11.30
C GLU A 120 -13.72 22.76 -11.06
N ILE A 121 -14.64 22.20 -10.27
CA ILE A 121 -15.92 22.83 -9.96
C ILE A 121 -15.70 24.06 -9.08
N GLU A 122 -14.84 23.97 -8.08
CA GLU A 122 -14.49 25.08 -7.18
C GLU A 122 -13.77 26.21 -7.92
N SER A 123 -12.83 25.89 -8.81
CA SER A 123 -12.16 26.87 -9.66
C SER A 123 -13.13 27.55 -10.63
N LYS A 124 -14.10 26.82 -11.20
CA LYS A 124 -15.19 27.41 -12.00
C LYS A 124 -16.09 28.33 -11.17
N ARG A 125 -16.42 27.96 -9.92
CA ARG A 125 -17.26 28.77 -9.00
C ARG A 125 -16.53 30.02 -8.49
N THR A 126 -15.27 29.89 -8.09
CA THR A 126 -14.43 31.01 -7.61
C THR A 126 -14.01 31.93 -8.76
N GLY A 127 -13.76 31.38 -9.94
CA GLY A 127 -13.61 32.12 -11.20
C GLY A 127 -14.86 32.94 -11.52
N ALA A 128 -16.05 32.37 -11.36
CA ALA A 128 -17.33 33.08 -11.52
C ALA A 128 -17.52 34.20 -10.48
N THR A 129 -17.00 34.05 -9.25
CA THR A 129 -17.07 35.11 -8.22
C THR A 129 -16.06 36.23 -8.46
N LYS A 130 -14.83 35.91 -8.91
CA LYS A 130 -13.83 36.92 -9.33
C LYS A 130 -14.28 37.72 -10.55
N ALA A 131 -14.97 37.08 -11.51
CA ALA A 131 -15.58 37.75 -12.66
C ALA A 131 -16.70 38.71 -12.24
N LYS A 132 -17.60 38.30 -11.31
CA LYS A 132 -18.65 39.17 -10.76
C LYS A 132 -18.09 40.38 -9.99
N ASN A 133 -16.99 40.21 -9.27
CA ASN A 133 -16.39 41.30 -8.49
C ASN A 133 -15.61 42.31 -9.36
N LYS A 134 -15.03 41.88 -10.49
CA LYS A 134 -14.43 42.79 -11.49
C LYS A 134 -15.49 43.64 -12.21
N GLY A 135 -16.64 43.07 -12.58
CA GLY A 135 -17.74 43.82 -13.21
C GLY A 135 -18.40 44.86 -12.29
N ARG A 136 -18.44 44.61 -10.97
CA ARG A 136 -18.94 45.58 -9.97
C ARG A 136 -17.98 46.76 -9.73
N LYS A 137 -16.66 46.53 -9.81
CA LYS A 137 -15.66 47.61 -9.64
C LYS A 137 -15.57 48.54 -10.84
N SER A 138 -15.82 48.06 -12.07
CA SER A 138 -15.81 48.91 -13.27
C SER A 138 -17.03 49.84 -13.38
N GLN A 139 -18.18 49.47 -12.81
CA GLN A 139 -19.36 50.34 -12.77
C GLN A 139 -19.30 51.43 -11.68
N ALA A 140 -18.50 51.24 -10.63
CA ALA A 140 -18.31 52.23 -9.56
C ALA A 140 -17.33 53.36 -9.93
N GLN A 141 -16.53 53.20 -10.99
CA GLN A 141 -15.54 54.20 -11.44
C GLN A 141 -16.04 55.16 -12.54
N THR A 142 -17.23 54.93 -13.11
CA THR A 142 -17.79 55.77 -14.18
C THR A 142 -18.83 56.80 -13.68
N GLY A 143 -19.00 56.97 -12.38
CA GLY A 143 -20.06 57.81 -11.78
C GLY A 143 -19.60 59.11 -11.09
N SER A 144 -18.37 59.57 -11.33
CA SER A 144 -17.90 60.85 -10.78
C SER A 144 -17.07 61.60 -11.83
N LYS A 145 -17.78 62.40 -12.63
CA LYS A 145 -17.26 63.57 -13.34
C LYS A 145 -18.43 64.54 -13.50
N ASP A 146 -18.14 65.78 -13.13
CA ASP A 146 -19.03 66.92 -12.95
C ASP A 146 -19.91 67.28 -14.16
#